data_AF-I7L9S0-F1
#
_entry.id   AF-I7L9S0-F1
#
_cell.length_a   1.000
_cell.length_b   1.000
_cell.length_c   1.000
_cell.angle_alpha   90.00
_cell.angle_beta   90.00
_cell.angle_gamma   90.00
#
_symmetry.space_group_name_H-M   'P 1'
#
loop_
_entity.id
_entity.type
_entity.pdbx_description
1 polymer ?
#
loop_
_entity_poly.entity_id
_entity_poly.type
_entity_poly.pdbx_seq_one_letter_code
_entity_poly.pdbx_strand_id
1 'polypeptide(L)'
;MSFLQSLKRVFNPRQETQSVPSKFVGPGYDFSQWSRLGLTESRYSALRKNEDVYSVISRLSNTMAGLPIHLYQKYQQVDKTPSDLLNGSANPSLSSYQLINSTEVSRNVDGNGYIFIERDPKTGVPINLWPIDTATVTIERNIEDGSIWYRVTGQQFNFLVFNTEIIHVKHISPLSEYYGISPLDVLNNALTFDKAVKDFSLKEMKKKDAYIIKYDRSLDPKRREALIADFVKMVNDHGGAVVQEQGMQYERWEGKFQPSDLGTSTEITKKKIANVYNVPLTFLGETGQNAKSTESVMTQFVEMTLLPIVKQYESEFNRKLLTQNQRSRGYYFKFNVNGLMRGDTQSRTSFYQMMIRNGIATPNDLRKLEDLPIAKDKNADKLWFSKDLALLEQADKINAVTTTAEPQPTSNNNLEGGEKENADGDHETKDSNEQQTGSKARS
;
A
#
# COMPACT_ATOMS: atom_id res chain seq x y z
N MET A 1 39.22 60.02 -2.49
CA MET A 1 38.40 59.09 -3.31
C MET A 1 36.95 59.15 -2.83
N SER A 2 36.29 60.29 -2.99
CA SER A 2 35.55 60.79 -4.16
C SER A 2 34.06 60.45 -4.06
N PHE A 3 33.31 61.47 -3.66
CA PHE A 3 31.86 61.67 -3.73
C PHE A 3 31.19 61.12 -5.01
N LEU A 4 31.96 60.97 -6.10
CA LEU A 4 31.54 60.36 -7.36
C LEU A 4 31.31 58.83 -7.31
N GLN A 5 31.79 58.10 -6.29
CA GLN A 5 31.45 56.68 -6.10
C GLN A 5 30.04 56.49 -5.49
N SER A 6 29.53 57.48 -4.74
CA SER A 6 28.20 57.41 -4.14
C SER A 6 27.08 57.62 -5.18
N LEU A 7 27.33 58.46 -6.19
CA LEU A 7 26.39 58.70 -7.29
C LEU A 7 26.22 57.50 -8.25
N LYS A 8 27.20 56.59 -8.33
CA LYS A 8 27.09 55.36 -9.15
C LYS A 8 26.21 54.27 -8.54
N ARG A 9 25.84 54.36 -7.25
CA ARG A 9 24.91 53.40 -6.60
C ARG A 9 23.43 53.72 -6.84
N VAL A 10 23.10 54.91 -7.35
CA VAL A 10 21.71 55.33 -7.58
C VAL A 10 21.14 54.81 -8.92
N PHE A 11 21.98 54.32 -9.84
CA PHE A 11 21.56 53.94 -11.21
C PHE A 11 21.73 52.47 -11.59
N ASN A 12 21.88 51.54 -10.64
CA ASN A 12 21.92 50.11 -10.94
C ASN A 12 20.92 49.32 -10.08
N PRO A 13 19.72 49.00 -10.58
CA PRO A 13 18.82 48.05 -9.94
C PRO A 13 19.24 46.65 -10.35
N ARG A 14 20.31 46.12 -9.75
CA ARG A 14 20.44 44.67 -9.61
C ARG A 14 19.93 44.34 -8.21
N GLN A 15 18.67 43.90 -8.15
CA GLN A 15 18.14 43.21 -6.99
C GLN A 15 18.95 41.92 -6.81
N GLU A 16 20.02 41.99 -6.03
CA GLU A 16 20.35 40.85 -5.18
C GLU A 16 19.21 40.76 -4.16
N THR A 17 18.33 39.78 -4.34
CA THR A 17 17.39 39.38 -3.30
C THR A 17 18.21 38.87 -2.12
N GLN A 18 18.61 39.78 -1.23
CA GLN A 18 19.13 39.44 0.08
C GLN A 18 17.99 38.76 0.85
N SER A 19 18.03 37.43 0.94
CA SER A 19 17.19 36.69 1.87
C SER A 19 17.56 37.13 3.28
N VAL A 20 16.69 37.89 3.94
CA VAL A 20 16.84 38.22 5.35
C VAL A 20 16.85 36.89 6.15
N PRO A 21 17.94 36.51 6.83
CA PRO A 21 17.89 35.37 7.72
C PRO A 21 17.15 35.83 8.98
N SER A 22 15.88 35.43 9.11
CA SER A 22 15.17 35.53 10.38
C SER A 22 15.93 34.67 11.39
N LYS A 23 16.73 35.29 12.26
CA LYS A 23 17.48 34.61 13.31
C LYS A 23 16.50 34.04 14.33
N PHE A 24 16.22 32.74 14.25
CA PHE A 24 15.44 32.02 15.25
C PHE A 24 16.37 31.65 16.43
N VAL A 25 16.64 32.62 17.31
CA VAL A 25 17.47 32.45 18.50
C VAL A 25 16.66 32.84 19.72
N GLY A 26 16.58 31.96 20.72
CA GLY A 26 15.89 32.20 21.99
C GLY A 26 16.69 31.69 23.19
N PRO A 27 16.29 32.01 24.43
CA PRO A 27 16.98 31.54 25.62
C PRO A 27 16.85 30.02 25.73
N GLY A 28 17.92 29.30 25.36
CA GLY A 28 17.99 27.83 25.39
C GLY A 28 18.02 27.15 24.02
N TYR A 29 17.90 27.88 22.91
CA TYR A 29 18.02 27.31 21.56
C TYR A 29 18.60 28.32 20.55
N ASP A 30 19.53 27.83 19.73
CA ASP A 30 20.10 28.59 18.61
C ASP A 30 19.91 27.79 17.31
N PHE A 31 18.98 28.25 16.47
CA PHE A 31 18.68 27.64 15.16
C PHE A 31 19.34 28.40 14.00
N SER A 32 20.35 29.22 14.26
CA SER A 32 21.04 30.01 13.22
C SER A 32 21.75 29.17 12.16
N GLN A 33 22.11 27.93 12.48
CA GLN A 33 22.75 26.98 11.56
C GLN A 33 21.77 25.98 10.93
N TRP A 34 20.47 26.09 11.20
CA TRP A 34 19.47 25.13 10.73
C TRP A 34 19.07 25.44 9.29
N SER A 35 19.16 24.44 8.42
CA SER A 35 18.63 24.51 7.06
C SER A 35 17.13 24.22 7.05
N ARG A 36 16.35 24.96 6.26
CA ARG A 36 14.94 24.63 6.05
C ARG A 36 14.88 23.35 5.21
N LEU A 37 14.18 22.33 5.71
CA LEU A 37 13.78 21.17 4.92
C LEU A 37 12.76 21.65 3.87
N GLY A 38 13.26 21.99 2.67
CA GLY A 38 12.46 22.48 1.56
C GLY A 38 11.77 21.36 0.79
N LEU A 39 10.64 21.68 0.16
CA LEU A 39 9.99 20.81 -0.82
C LEU A 39 10.84 20.79 -2.10
N THR A 40 11.72 19.80 -2.28
CA THR A 40 12.35 19.53 -3.58
C THR A 40 11.26 19.11 -4.57
N GLU A 41 11.12 19.86 -5.67
CA GLU A 41 9.99 19.80 -6.61
C GLU A 41 10.13 18.72 -7.70
N SER A 42 11.32 18.22 -8.00
CA SER A 42 11.55 17.58 -9.31
C SER A 42 11.06 16.14 -9.45
N ARG A 43 11.30 15.26 -8.48
CA ARG A 43 11.00 13.80 -8.62
C ARG A 43 9.63 13.38 -8.07
N TYR A 44 9.16 14.05 -7.03
CA TYR A 44 7.84 13.78 -6.44
C TYR A 44 6.70 14.50 -7.17
N SER A 45 6.97 15.22 -8.28
CA SER A 45 5.92 15.95 -9.00
C SER A 45 4.80 15.03 -9.50
N ALA A 46 5.11 13.81 -9.97
CA ALA A 46 4.09 12.85 -10.41
C ALA A 46 3.24 12.37 -9.22
N LEU A 47 3.88 12.03 -8.09
CA LEU A 47 3.21 11.68 -6.85
C LEU A 47 2.31 12.82 -6.32
N ARG A 48 2.71 14.09 -6.51
CA ARG A 48 1.95 15.25 -6.04
C ARG A 48 0.79 15.66 -6.95
N LYS A 49 0.88 15.36 -8.26
CA LYS A 49 -0.03 15.93 -9.28
C LYS A 49 -1.00 14.92 -9.89
N ASN A 50 -0.77 13.62 -9.72
CA ASN A 50 -1.63 12.58 -10.28
C ASN A 50 -2.30 11.76 -9.17
N GLU A 51 -3.64 11.84 -9.10
CA GLU A 51 -4.45 11.17 -8.08
C GLU A 51 -4.32 9.65 -8.09
N ASP A 52 -4.28 9.02 -9.26
CA ASP A 52 -4.20 7.56 -9.40
C ASP A 52 -2.84 7.05 -8.88
N VAL A 53 -1.74 7.72 -9.28
CA VAL A 53 -0.39 7.40 -8.80
C VAL A 53 -0.28 7.58 -7.28
N TYR A 54 -0.80 8.69 -6.74
CA TYR A 54 -0.82 8.94 -5.30
C TYR A 54 -1.59 7.86 -4.55
N SER A 55 -2.76 7.47 -5.05
CA SER A 55 -3.62 6.46 -4.41
C SER A 55 -2.96 5.08 -4.35
N VAL A 56 -2.23 4.68 -5.40
CA VAL A 56 -1.56 3.37 -5.45
C VAL A 56 -0.33 3.35 -4.55
N ILE A 57 0.52 4.37 -4.64
CA ILE A 57 1.75 4.45 -3.83
C ILE A 57 1.40 4.56 -2.35
N SER A 58 0.44 5.41 -1.98
CA SER A 58 -0.01 5.53 -0.58
C SER A 58 -0.60 4.24 -0.05
N ARG A 59 -1.36 3.49 -0.86
CA ARG A 59 -1.91 2.19 -0.45
C ARG A 59 -0.80 1.17 -0.22
N LEU A 60 0.16 1.05 -1.13
CA LEU A 60 1.30 0.14 -0.99
C LEU A 60 2.14 0.49 0.24
N SER A 61 2.52 1.76 0.40
CA SER A 61 3.38 2.21 1.50
C SER A 61 2.69 2.13 2.86
N ASN A 62 1.40 2.49 2.95
CA ASN A 62 0.64 2.38 4.20
C ASN A 62 0.39 0.93 4.58
N THR A 63 0.09 0.07 3.60
CA THR A 63 -0.10 -1.36 3.89
C THR A 63 1.20 -2.00 4.36
N MET A 64 2.32 -1.72 3.68
CA MET A 64 3.64 -2.25 4.05
C MET A 64 4.07 -1.75 5.44
N ALA A 65 3.87 -0.46 5.75
CA ALA A 65 4.22 0.13 7.03
C ALA A 65 3.30 -0.30 8.19
N GLY A 66 2.05 -0.68 7.89
CA GLY A 66 1.09 -1.16 8.88
C GLY A 66 1.30 -2.62 9.31
N LEU A 67 2.17 -3.37 8.63
CA LEU A 67 2.46 -4.75 8.98
C LEU A 67 3.38 -4.84 10.21
N PRO A 68 2.98 -5.52 11.29
CA PRO A 68 3.86 -5.76 12.44
C PRO A 68 5.07 -6.61 12.05
N ILE A 69 6.25 -6.28 12.58
CA ILE A 69 7.49 -7.02 12.33
C ILE A 69 7.93 -7.65 13.64
N HIS A 70 8.10 -8.97 13.67
CA HIS A 70 8.60 -9.61 14.89
C HIS A 70 9.90 -10.34 14.63
N LEU A 71 10.78 -10.32 15.62
CA LEU A 71 11.95 -11.18 15.66
C LEU A 71 11.52 -12.55 16.20
N TYR A 72 11.81 -13.61 15.45
CA TYR A 72 11.57 -14.99 15.84
C TYR A 72 12.89 -15.69 16.09
N GLN A 73 12.86 -16.68 16.98
CA GLN A 73 13.89 -17.69 17.15
C GLN A 73 13.23 -19.06 17.10
N LYS A 74 13.54 -19.88 16.08
CA LYS A 74 12.94 -21.21 15.91
C LYS A 74 11.40 -21.20 16.11
N TYR A 75 10.70 -20.32 15.39
CA TYR A 75 9.23 -20.16 15.43
C TYR A 75 8.64 -19.60 16.73
N GLN A 76 9.47 -19.16 17.68
CA GLN A 76 9.00 -18.45 18.88
C GLN A 76 9.34 -16.97 18.73
N GLN A 77 8.37 -16.10 18.97
CA GLN A 77 8.61 -14.66 19.03
C GLN A 77 9.55 -14.34 20.19
N VAL A 78 10.54 -13.47 19.93
CA VAL A 78 11.49 -12.99 20.93
C VAL A 78 11.59 -11.48 20.81
N ASP A 79 11.31 -10.79 21.91
CA ASP A 79 11.43 -9.34 21.95
C ASP A 79 12.88 -8.97 22.36
N LYS A 80 13.66 -8.45 21.40
CA LYS A 80 15.04 -7.96 21.61
C LYS A 80 15.20 -6.55 21.06
N THR A 81 16.27 -5.87 21.46
CA THR A 81 16.59 -4.49 21.05
C THR A 81 16.51 -4.23 19.53
N PRO A 82 17.02 -5.10 18.63
CA PRO A 82 16.86 -4.87 17.18
C PRO A 82 15.39 -4.93 16.69
N SER A 83 14.53 -5.63 17.43
CA SER A 83 13.07 -5.67 17.18
C SER A 83 12.39 -4.37 17.58
N ASP A 84 12.93 -3.64 18.56
CA ASP A 84 12.38 -2.36 19.00
C ASP A 84 12.56 -1.28 17.92
N LEU A 85 13.69 -1.27 17.22
CA LEU A 85 13.95 -0.35 16.10
C LEU A 85 12.95 -0.50 14.94
N LEU A 86 12.40 -1.70 14.76
CA LEU A 86 11.44 -2.00 13.70
C LEU A 86 9.98 -1.92 14.15
N ASN A 87 9.69 -1.80 15.45
CA ASN A 87 8.32 -1.71 15.97
C ASN A 87 8.00 -0.41 16.69
N GLY A 88 8.92 0.10 17.52
CA GLY A 88 8.75 1.32 18.28
C GLY A 88 9.27 2.53 17.52
N SER A 89 10.54 2.85 17.73
CA SER A 89 11.19 4.04 17.19
C SER A 89 12.42 3.63 16.37
N ALA A 90 12.41 3.98 15.09
CA ALA A 90 13.52 3.71 14.18
C ALA A 90 14.73 4.58 14.51
N ASN A 91 14.47 5.85 14.84
CA ASN A 91 15.46 6.82 15.28
C ASN A 91 14.74 7.90 16.13
N PRO A 92 15.46 8.81 16.81
CA PRO A 92 14.85 9.81 17.69
C PRO A 92 13.82 10.74 17.03
N SER A 93 13.80 10.81 15.70
CA SER A 93 12.89 11.67 14.92
C SER A 93 11.76 10.92 14.24
N LEU A 94 11.88 9.60 14.02
CA LEU A 94 10.96 8.80 13.21
C LEU A 94 10.49 7.54 13.93
N SER A 95 9.19 7.27 13.80
CA SER A 95 8.62 5.97 14.15
C SER A 95 9.03 4.90 13.14
N SER A 96 8.95 3.64 13.55
CA SER A 96 9.09 2.47 12.68
C SER A 96 8.16 2.54 11.45
N TYR A 97 6.89 2.91 11.66
CA TYR A 97 5.90 3.10 10.60
C TYR A 97 6.39 4.10 9.56
N GLN A 98 6.85 5.28 10.00
CA GLN A 98 7.28 6.33 9.08
C GLN A 98 8.55 5.93 8.31
N LEU A 99 9.46 5.18 8.93
CA LEU A 99 10.65 4.62 8.27
C LEU A 99 10.24 3.70 7.10
N ILE A 100 9.40 2.70 7.36
CA ILE A 100 8.98 1.75 6.32
C ILE A 100 8.17 2.47 5.25
N ASN A 101 7.25 3.35 5.65
CA ASN A 101 6.42 4.12 4.73
C ASN A 101 7.26 4.97 3.79
N SER A 102 8.17 5.79 4.31
CA SER A 102 9.03 6.66 3.50
C SER A 102 9.98 5.89 2.60
N THR A 103 10.51 4.75 3.07
CA THR A 103 11.36 3.87 2.28
C THR A 103 10.58 3.25 1.12
N GLU A 104 9.36 2.76 1.38
CA GLU A 104 8.50 2.16 0.36
C GLU A 104 7.99 3.22 -0.64
N VAL A 105 7.71 4.45 -0.20
CA VAL A 105 7.43 5.58 -1.10
C VAL A 105 8.62 5.82 -2.03
N SER A 106 9.85 5.89 -1.49
CA SER A 106 11.05 6.11 -2.29
C SER A 106 11.28 4.97 -3.28
N ARG A 107 11.09 3.72 -2.85
CA ARG A 107 11.15 2.53 -3.70
C ARG A 107 10.16 2.60 -4.87
N ASN A 108 8.93 3.04 -4.62
CA ASN A 108 7.89 3.13 -5.65
C ASN A 108 8.08 4.33 -6.60
N VAL A 109 8.69 5.43 -6.12
CA VAL A 109 8.94 6.63 -6.92
C VAL A 109 10.23 6.49 -7.74
N ASP A 110 11.35 6.15 -7.11
CA ASP A 110 12.68 6.15 -7.74
C ASP A 110 13.18 4.73 -8.07
N GLY A 111 12.38 3.70 -7.81
CA GLY A 111 12.79 2.30 -7.97
C GLY A 111 13.70 1.78 -6.84
N ASN A 112 14.10 2.64 -5.91
CA ASN A 112 15.10 2.34 -4.88
C ASN A 112 14.70 2.95 -3.53
N GLY A 113 14.98 2.26 -2.44
CA GLY A 113 14.82 2.75 -1.07
C GLY A 113 16.05 2.37 -0.25
N TYR A 114 16.58 3.34 0.48
CA TYR A 114 17.81 3.18 1.26
C TYR A 114 17.57 3.51 2.72
N ILE A 115 18.07 2.65 3.61
CA ILE A 115 18.10 2.88 5.05
C ILE A 115 19.53 2.69 5.53
N PHE A 116 20.12 3.73 6.10
CA PHE A 116 21.40 3.64 6.78
C PHE A 116 21.22 3.05 8.18
N ILE A 117 22.07 2.08 8.50
CA ILE A 117 22.13 1.45 9.80
C ILE A 117 23.21 2.16 10.60
N GLU A 118 22.81 2.88 11.64
CA GLU A 118 23.75 3.39 12.64
C GLU A 118 24.01 2.28 13.65
N ARG A 119 25.28 1.94 13.88
CA ARG A 119 25.69 0.93 14.86
C ARG A 119 26.51 1.55 15.96
N ASP A 120 26.39 1.00 17.15
CA ASP A 120 27.30 1.33 18.24
C ASP A 120 28.73 0.87 17.88
N PRO A 121 29.72 1.80 17.86
CA PRO A 121 31.10 1.48 17.53
C PRO A 121 31.75 0.41 18.43
N LYS A 122 31.23 0.23 19.66
CA LYS A 122 31.80 -0.73 20.63
C LYS A 122 31.23 -2.13 20.48
N THR A 123 29.94 -2.25 20.22
CA THR A 123 29.23 -3.54 20.20
C THR A 123 28.84 -4.02 18.81
N GLY A 124 28.82 -3.13 17.81
CA GLY A 124 28.37 -3.42 16.44
C GLY A 124 26.87 -3.68 16.33
N VAL A 125 26.11 -3.44 17.40
CA VAL A 125 24.65 -3.60 17.42
C VAL A 125 24.00 -2.38 16.76
N PRO A 126 22.98 -2.56 15.89
CA PRO A 126 22.20 -1.44 15.36
C PRO A 126 21.54 -0.63 16.48
N ILE A 127 21.70 0.69 16.44
CA ILE A 127 21.10 1.63 17.40
C ILE A 127 20.03 2.52 16.78
N ASN A 128 20.19 2.93 15.51
CA ASN A 128 19.21 3.75 14.80
C ASN A 128 19.16 3.36 13.32
N LEU A 129 18.02 3.62 12.70
CA LEU A 129 17.76 3.42 11.28
C LEU A 129 17.36 4.76 10.65
N TRP A 130 18.14 5.21 9.68
CA TRP A 130 17.96 6.51 9.04
C TRP A 130 17.56 6.32 7.57
N PRO A 131 16.36 6.72 7.14
CA PRO A 131 16.02 6.70 5.72
C PRO A 131 16.87 7.74 4.99
N ILE A 132 17.44 7.35 3.85
CA ILE A 132 18.24 8.26 3.01
C ILE A 132 17.46 8.55 1.72
N ASP A 133 17.47 9.82 1.32
CA ASP A 133 16.96 10.24 0.01
C ASP A 133 17.77 9.59 -1.11
N THR A 134 17.08 8.92 -2.02
CA THR A 134 17.65 8.20 -3.16
C THR A 134 18.48 9.11 -4.06
N ALA A 135 18.13 10.40 -4.16
CA ALA A 135 18.85 11.38 -4.97
C ALA A 135 20.28 11.63 -4.47
N THR A 136 20.57 11.32 -3.21
CA THR A 136 21.88 11.54 -2.59
C THR A 136 22.79 10.31 -2.65
N VAL A 137 22.29 9.16 -3.12
CA VAL A 137 23.01 7.87 -3.05
C VAL A 137 23.52 7.45 -4.43
N THR A 138 24.82 7.21 -4.51
CA THR A 138 25.48 6.62 -5.69
C THR A 138 26.09 5.28 -5.31
N ILE A 139 25.82 4.23 -6.09
CA ILE A 139 26.37 2.90 -5.87
C ILE A 139 27.70 2.80 -6.61
N GLU A 140 28.75 2.47 -5.88
CA GLU A 140 30.10 2.28 -6.40
C GLU A 140 30.55 0.85 -6.17
N ARG A 141 31.34 0.33 -7.11
CA ARG A 141 31.96 -0.98 -6.98
C ARG A 141 33.46 -0.81 -6.94
N ASN A 142 34.08 -1.35 -5.90
CA ASN A 142 35.52 -1.41 -5.82
C ASN A 142 36.03 -2.39 -6.89
N ILE A 143 37.00 -1.94 -7.68
CA ILE A 143 37.54 -2.68 -8.84
C ILE A 143 38.44 -3.84 -8.38
N GLU A 144 39.08 -3.70 -7.22
CA GLU A 144 40.07 -4.66 -6.72
C GLU A 144 39.43 -5.91 -6.09
N ASP A 145 38.44 -5.71 -5.21
CA ASP A 145 37.77 -6.80 -4.47
C ASP A 145 36.33 -7.08 -4.95
N GLY A 146 35.81 -6.23 -5.85
CA GLY A 146 34.44 -6.34 -6.36
C GLY A 146 33.36 -5.93 -5.35
N SER A 147 33.72 -5.40 -4.19
CA SER A 147 32.81 -5.03 -3.11
C SER A 147 31.95 -3.81 -3.48
N ILE A 148 30.74 -3.76 -2.93
CA ILE A 148 29.76 -2.71 -3.20
C ILE A 148 29.79 -1.69 -2.07
N TRP A 149 29.96 -0.43 -2.45
CA TRP A 149 29.93 0.73 -1.58
C TRP A 149 28.85 1.69 -2.03
N TYR A 150 28.33 2.45 -1.09
CA TYR A 150 27.34 3.47 -1.33
C TYR A 150 27.94 4.82 -0.94
N ARG A 151 28.09 5.71 -1.91
CA ARG A 151 28.47 7.10 -1.69
C ARG A 151 27.21 7.91 -1.40
N VAL A 152 27.16 8.48 -0.21
CA VAL A 152 26.05 9.31 0.26
C VAL A 152 26.53 10.77 0.25
N THR A 153 26.03 11.56 -0.70
CA THR A 153 26.44 12.95 -0.94
C THR A 153 25.26 13.89 -0.78
N GLY A 154 25.30 14.71 0.26
CA GLY A 154 24.38 15.82 0.51
C GLY A 154 25.11 17.16 0.51
N GLN A 155 24.37 18.24 0.82
CA GLN A 155 24.94 19.59 0.86
C GLN A 155 26.04 19.76 1.94
N GLN A 156 25.96 18.97 3.02
CA GLN A 156 26.83 19.10 4.20
C GLN A 156 27.58 17.80 4.55
N PHE A 157 27.29 16.70 3.86
CA PHE A 157 27.88 15.40 4.16
C PHE A 157 28.30 14.68 2.88
N ASN A 158 29.44 14.01 2.92
CA ASN A 158 29.93 13.14 1.85
C ASN A 158 30.70 11.99 2.48
N PHE A 159 30.11 10.80 2.50
CA PHE A 159 30.72 9.63 3.12
C PHE A 159 30.43 8.37 2.31
N LEU A 160 31.32 7.40 2.44
CA LEU A 160 31.19 6.08 1.84
C LEU A 160 30.73 5.08 2.90
N VAL A 161 29.77 4.25 2.52
CA VAL A 161 29.17 3.25 3.40
C VAL A 161 29.26 1.88 2.74
N PHE A 162 29.69 0.89 3.52
CA PHE A 162 29.79 -0.48 3.03
C PHE A 162 28.41 -1.14 2.91
N ASN A 163 28.26 -2.13 2.02
CA ASN A 163 26.98 -2.78 1.73
C ASN A 163 26.22 -3.29 2.98
N THR A 164 26.92 -3.75 4.01
CA THR A 164 26.28 -4.28 5.24
C THR A 164 25.64 -3.21 6.11
N GLU A 165 26.00 -1.94 5.91
CA GLU A 165 25.53 -0.80 6.71
C GLU A 165 24.40 -0.01 6.04
N ILE A 166 24.00 -0.38 4.82
CA ILE A 166 22.82 0.19 4.14
C ILE A 166 21.90 -0.93 3.71
N ILE A 167 20.65 -0.87 4.15
CA ILE A 167 19.56 -1.70 3.62
C ILE A 167 19.13 -1.07 2.31
N HIS A 168 19.14 -1.87 1.24
CA HIS A 168 18.75 -1.43 -0.10
C HIS A 168 17.60 -2.29 -0.57
N VAL A 169 16.41 -1.71 -0.55
CA VAL A 169 15.21 -2.32 -1.13
C VAL A 169 15.00 -1.71 -2.50
N LYS A 170 14.78 -2.54 -3.50
CA LYS A 170 14.67 -2.09 -4.89
C LYS A 170 13.51 -2.75 -5.61
N HIS A 171 12.96 -2.04 -6.59
CA HIS A 171 12.06 -2.63 -7.57
C HIS A 171 12.82 -3.63 -8.46
N ILE A 172 12.17 -4.10 -9.53
CA ILE A 172 12.80 -4.92 -10.57
C ILE A 172 14.11 -4.29 -11.06
N SER A 173 15.15 -5.11 -11.17
CA SER A 173 16.51 -4.71 -11.44
C SER A 173 17.17 -5.79 -12.29
N PRO A 174 17.65 -5.48 -13.51
CA PRO A 174 18.42 -6.41 -14.33
C PRO A 174 19.68 -6.89 -13.60
N LEU A 175 20.21 -8.07 -13.96
CA LEU A 175 21.43 -8.61 -13.34
C LEU A 175 22.65 -7.68 -13.52
N SER A 176 22.70 -6.93 -14.62
CA SER A 176 23.76 -5.98 -14.93
C SER A 176 23.68 -4.67 -14.16
N GLU A 177 22.53 -4.36 -13.55
CA GLU A 177 22.27 -3.09 -12.90
C GLU A 177 22.14 -3.27 -11.38
N TYR A 178 22.81 -2.41 -10.62
CA TYR A 178 22.67 -2.40 -9.16
C TYR A 178 21.43 -1.63 -8.70
N TYR A 179 20.94 -0.71 -9.52
CA TYR A 179 19.74 0.10 -9.30
C TYR A 179 18.46 -0.65 -9.68
N GLY A 180 17.38 -0.40 -8.95
CA GLY A 180 16.04 -0.74 -9.38
C GLY A 180 15.51 0.25 -10.41
N ILE A 181 14.71 -0.24 -11.35
CA ILE A 181 14.02 0.55 -12.36
C ILE A 181 12.83 1.25 -11.68
N SER A 182 12.69 2.56 -11.91
CA SER A 182 11.56 3.34 -11.39
C SER A 182 10.27 2.96 -12.14
N PRO A 183 9.19 2.57 -11.41
CA PRO A 183 7.86 2.42 -11.98
C PRO A 183 7.34 3.70 -12.67
N LEU A 184 7.71 4.88 -12.15
CA LEU A 184 7.31 6.17 -12.73
C LEU A 184 8.03 6.46 -14.05
N ASP A 185 9.30 6.09 -14.18
CA ASP A 185 10.03 6.22 -15.44
C ASP A 185 9.39 5.34 -16.53
N VAL A 186 8.95 4.13 -16.18
CA VAL A 186 8.21 3.24 -17.08
C VAL A 186 6.87 3.86 -17.51
N LEU A 187 6.18 4.54 -16.59
CA LEU A 187 4.90 5.19 -16.84
C LEU A 187 5.02 6.58 -17.49
N ASN A 188 6.22 7.14 -17.64
CA ASN A 188 6.43 8.54 -18.03
C ASN A 188 5.70 8.90 -19.34
N ASN A 189 5.76 8.04 -20.35
CA ASN A 189 5.08 8.26 -21.63
C ASN A 189 3.56 8.25 -21.48
N ALA A 190 3.02 7.34 -20.66
CA ALA A 190 1.58 7.24 -20.42
C ALA A 190 1.06 8.45 -19.63
N LEU A 191 1.80 8.89 -18.61
CA LEU A 191 1.46 10.07 -17.79
C LEU A 191 1.59 11.36 -18.60
N THR A 192 2.60 11.46 -19.46
CA THR A 192 2.77 12.62 -20.35
C THR A 192 1.63 12.72 -21.37
N PHE A 193 1.22 11.58 -21.93
CA PHE A 193 0.06 11.51 -22.82
C PHE A 193 -1.25 11.90 -22.11
N ASP A 194 -1.51 11.32 -20.93
CA ASP A 194 -2.70 11.64 -20.11
C ASP A 194 -2.75 13.14 -19.79
N LYS A 195 -1.62 13.72 -19.39
CA LYS A 195 -1.50 15.16 -19.15
C LYS A 195 -1.78 15.97 -20.41
N ALA A 196 -1.20 15.60 -21.56
CA ALA A 196 -1.42 16.31 -22.81
C ALA A 196 -2.90 16.27 -23.24
N VAL A 197 -3.57 15.14 -23.07
CA VAL A 197 -5.00 14.97 -23.35
C VAL A 197 -5.85 15.83 -22.40
N LYS A 198 -5.54 15.84 -21.11
CA LYS A 198 -6.19 16.70 -20.11
C LYS A 198 -5.99 18.18 -20.42
N ASP A 199 -4.76 18.61 -20.71
CA ASP A 199 -4.41 19.99 -21.05
C ASP A 199 -5.10 20.45 -22.34
N PHE A 200 -5.13 19.58 -23.36
CA PHE A 200 -5.88 19.82 -24.60
C PHE A 200 -7.36 20.00 -24.32
N SER A 201 -7.95 19.12 -23.51
CA SER A 201 -9.38 19.16 -23.19
C SER A 201 -9.75 20.40 -22.38
N LEU A 202 -8.93 20.76 -21.39
CA LEU A 202 -9.10 22.01 -20.64
C LEU A 202 -9.00 23.22 -21.56
N LYS A 203 -8.12 23.18 -22.57
CA LYS A 203 -8.01 24.24 -23.57
C LYS A 203 -9.24 24.31 -24.46
N GLU A 204 -9.75 23.18 -24.97
CA GLU A 204 -10.97 23.14 -25.77
C GLU A 204 -12.20 23.60 -24.95
N MET A 205 -12.34 23.16 -23.70
CA MET A 205 -13.43 23.58 -22.81
C MET A 205 -13.39 25.08 -22.47
N LYS A 206 -12.20 25.69 -22.46
CA LYS A 206 -12.02 27.13 -22.22
C LYS A 206 -12.18 27.97 -23.50
N LYS A 207 -12.20 27.36 -24.69
CA LYS A 207 -12.45 28.12 -25.92
C LYS A 207 -13.86 28.68 -25.86
N LYS A 208 -13.97 29.97 -26.19
CA LYS A 208 -15.28 30.57 -26.45
C LYS A 208 -15.86 29.95 -27.72
N ASP A 209 -17.18 29.89 -27.78
CA ASP A 209 -17.89 29.48 -28.98
C ASP A 209 -17.42 30.31 -30.18
N ALA A 210 -17.03 29.62 -31.24
CA ALA A 210 -16.70 30.25 -32.50
C ALA A 210 -17.98 30.40 -33.33
N TYR A 211 -18.15 31.55 -33.96
CA TYR A 211 -19.30 31.84 -34.81
C TYR A 211 -18.81 32.22 -36.20
N ILE A 212 -19.41 31.63 -37.22
CA ILE A 212 -19.21 32.01 -38.62
C ILE A 212 -20.33 32.97 -38.99
N ILE A 213 -19.95 34.23 -39.27
CA ILE A 213 -20.85 35.25 -39.78
C ILE A 213 -20.77 35.22 -41.30
N LYS A 214 -21.80 34.72 -41.97
CA LYS A 214 -21.96 34.81 -43.43
C LYS A 214 -22.70 36.10 -43.75
N TYR A 215 -22.10 36.91 -44.62
CA TYR A 215 -22.67 38.18 -45.06
C TYR A 215 -22.62 38.26 -46.59
N ASP A 216 -23.75 38.60 -47.20
CA ASP A 216 -23.94 38.49 -48.66
C ASP A 216 -23.23 39.60 -49.47
N ARG A 217 -22.55 40.56 -48.80
CA ARG A 217 -21.86 41.68 -49.46
C ARG A 217 -20.39 41.77 -49.02
N SER A 218 -19.54 42.31 -49.88
CA SER A 218 -18.14 42.59 -49.53
C SER A 218 -18.07 43.72 -48.49
N LEU A 219 -17.47 43.43 -47.33
CA LEU A 219 -17.25 44.39 -46.26
C LEU A 219 -15.81 44.94 -46.29
N ASP A 220 -15.72 46.26 -46.22
CA ASP A 220 -14.47 47.00 -45.99
C ASP A 220 -13.88 46.64 -44.60
N PRO A 221 -12.54 46.56 -44.41
CA PRO A 221 -11.94 46.02 -43.18
C PRO A 221 -12.40 46.70 -41.89
N LYS A 222 -12.59 48.03 -41.92
CA LYS A 222 -13.08 48.80 -40.75
C LYS A 222 -14.50 48.42 -40.34
N ARG A 223 -15.38 48.17 -41.31
CA ARG A 223 -16.78 47.78 -41.04
C ARG A 223 -16.88 46.36 -40.53
N ARG A 224 -16.01 45.47 -41.02
CA ARG A 224 -15.91 44.08 -40.54
C ARG A 224 -15.54 44.02 -39.06
N GLU A 225 -14.56 44.82 -38.65
CA GLU A 225 -14.11 44.85 -37.26
C GLU A 225 -15.16 45.42 -36.30
N ALA A 226 -15.85 46.50 -36.71
CA ALA A 226 -16.98 47.05 -35.96
C ALA A 226 -18.13 46.04 -35.79
N LEU A 227 -18.45 45.28 -36.84
CA LEU A 227 -19.50 44.27 -36.83
C LEU A 227 -19.15 43.08 -35.92
N ILE A 228 -17.89 42.62 -35.95
CA ILE A 228 -17.40 41.60 -35.01
C ILE A 228 -17.47 42.11 -33.57
N ALA A 229 -17.05 43.35 -33.32
CA ALA A 229 -17.07 43.92 -31.97
C ALA A 229 -18.49 44.04 -31.41
N ASP A 230 -19.44 44.47 -32.23
CA ASP A 230 -20.86 44.58 -31.85
C ASP A 230 -21.48 43.21 -31.61
N PHE A 231 -21.18 42.22 -32.46
CA PHE A 231 -21.62 40.84 -32.28
C PHE A 231 -21.07 40.23 -30.99
N VAL A 232 -19.78 40.41 -30.70
CA VAL A 232 -19.16 39.92 -29.45
C VAL A 232 -19.82 40.56 -28.23
N LYS A 233 -20.12 41.86 -28.30
CA LYS A 233 -20.82 42.57 -27.22
C LYS A 233 -22.22 42.00 -27.02
N MET A 234 -22.99 41.80 -28.09
CA MET A 234 -24.34 41.25 -28.04
C MET A 234 -24.38 39.85 -27.40
N VAL A 235 -23.44 38.97 -27.79
CA VAL A 235 -23.35 37.60 -27.24
C VAL A 235 -23.02 37.62 -25.74
N ASN A 236 -22.13 38.50 -25.29
CA ASN A 236 -21.74 38.58 -23.87
C ASN A 236 -22.81 39.28 -23.00
N ASP A 237 -23.42 40.36 -23.48
CA ASP A 237 -24.32 41.22 -22.70
C ASP A 237 -25.75 40.65 -22.61
N HIS A 238 -26.18 39.87 -23.61
CA HIS A 238 -27.55 39.34 -23.69
C HIS A 238 -27.65 37.81 -23.52
N GLY A 239 -26.62 37.18 -22.93
CA GLY A 239 -26.64 35.75 -22.63
C GLY A 239 -26.78 34.85 -23.86
N GLY A 240 -26.32 35.31 -25.03
CA GLY A 240 -26.36 34.57 -26.28
C GLY A 240 -27.58 34.81 -27.18
N ALA A 241 -28.48 35.75 -26.84
CA ALA A 241 -29.55 36.18 -27.76
C ALA A 241 -29.00 37.06 -28.90
N VAL A 242 -29.24 36.68 -30.16
CA VAL A 242 -28.74 37.38 -31.35
C VAL A 242 -29.89 37.74 -32.27
N VAL A 243 -29.91 38.98 -32.79
CA VAL A 243 -30.86 39.43 -33.81
C VAL A 243 -30.30 39.14 -35.19
N GLN A 244 -31.07 38.42 -36.01
CA GLN A 244 -30.71 38.10 -37.39
C GLN A 244 -31.35 39.09 -38.37
N GLU A 245 -30.55 39.96 -38.97
CA GLU A 245 -30.98 40.90 -40.01
C GLU A 245 -30.92 40.29 -41.42
N GLN A 246 -31.62 40.90 -42.38
CA GLN A 246 -31.72 40.40 -43.75
C GLN A 246 -30.34 40.42 -44.46
N GLY A 247 -29.86 39.26 -44.91
CA GLY A 247 -28.54 39.09 -45.54
C GLY A 247 -27.39 38.78 -44.57
N MET A 248 -27.69 38.56 -43.29
CA MET A 248 -26.77 38.05 -42.26
C MET A 248 -27.20 36.65 -41.84
N GLN A 249 -26.28 35.68 -41.88
CA GLN A 249 -26.49 34.35 -41.30
C GLN A 249 -25.38 34.05 -40.31
N TYR A 250 -25.75 33.51 -39.14
CA TYR A 250 -24.81 33.12 -38.11
C TYR A 250 -24.90 31.61 -37.94
N GLU A 251 -23.77 30.92 -38.08
CA GLU A 251 -23.65 29.51 -37.76
C GLU A 251 -22.67 29.36 -36.59
N ARG A 252 -23.12 28.71 -35.51
CA ARG A 252 -22.19 28.30 -34.46
C ARG A 252 -21.27 27.23 -35.04
N TRP A 253 -19.97 27.47 -34.97
CA TRP A 253 -18.99 26.46 -35.31
C TRP A 253 -18.92 25.45 -34.18
N GLU A 254 -19.55 24.30 -34.37
CA GLU A 254 -19.45 23.19 -33.44
C GLU A 254 -18.09 22.50 -33.59
N GLY A 255 -17.28 22.56 -32.53
CA GLY A 255 -16.04 21.80 -32.47
C GLY A 255 -16.34 20.30 -32.51
N LYS A 256 -15.55 19.52 -33.26
CA LYS A 256 -15.66 18.05 -33.33
C LYS A 256 -15.17 17.32 -32.07
N PHE A 257 -15.00 18.01 -30.95
CA PHE A 257 -14.47 17.41 -29.72
C PHE A 257 -15.54 16.52 -29.07
N GLN A 258 -15.23 15.24 -28.88
CA GLN A 258 -16.12 14.29 -28.22
C GLN A 258 -15.59 13.96 -26.81
N PRO A 259 -16.35 14.27 -25.74
CA PRO A 259 -15.94 13.97 -24.36
C PRO A 259 -15.79 12.47 -24.07
N SER A 260 -16.42 11.58 -24.86
CA SER A 260 -16.32 10.12 -24.71
C SER A 260 -14.88 9.60 -24.84
N ASP A 261 -14.06 10.24 -25.67
CA ASP A 261 -12.68 9.83 -25.91
C ASP A 261 -11.81 10.06 -24.67
N LEU A 262 -12.16 11.05 -23.83
CA LEU A 262 -11.45 11.30 -22.57
C LEU A 262 -11.59 10.16 -21.58
N GLY A 263 -12.82 9.65 -21.42
CA GLY A 263 -13.09 8.54 -20.50
C GLY A 263 -12.24 7.32 -20.86
N THR A 264 -12.22 6.95 -22.15
CA THR A 264 -11.42 5.82 -22.63
C THR A 264 -9.92 6.03 -22.41
N SER A 265 -9.40 7.25 -22.65
CA SER A 265 -7.99 7.58 -22.41
C SER A 265 -7.62 7.45 -20.93
N THR A 266 -8.46 7.97 -20.03
CA THR A 266 -8.22 7.88 -18.58
C THR A 266 -8.28 6.43 -18.09
N GLU A 267 -9.22 5.62 -18.57
CA GLU A 267 -9.28 4.19 -18.23
C GLU A 267 -8.04 3.43 -18.69
N ILE A 268 -7.53 3.70 -19.90
CA ILE A 268 -6.28 3.11 -20.38
C ILE A 268 -5.10 3.50 -19.49
N THR A 269 -5.02 4.77 -19.08
CA THR A 269 -3.98 5.25 -18.16
C THR A 269 -4.07 4.53 -16.81
N LYS A 270 -5.27 4.39 -16.23
CA LYS A 270 -5.49 3.65 -14.97
C LYS A 270 -5.06 2.20 -15.08
N LYS A 271 -5.42 1.52 -16.17
CA LYS A 271 -4.99 0.12 -16.45
C LYS A 271 -3.47 0.00 -16.52
N LYS A 272 -2.79 0.94 -17.18
CA LYS A 272 -1.33 0.95 -17.24
C LYS A 272 -0.69 1.16 -15.87
N ILE A 273 -1.20 2.11 -15.07
CA ILE A 273 -0.72 2.37 -13.70
C ILE A 273 -0.91 1.10 -12.84
N ALA A 274 -2.11 0.52 -12.86
CA ALA A 274 -2.42 -0.69 -12.10
C ALA A 274 -1.48 -1.86 -12.46
N ASN A 275 -1.23 -2.07 -13.76
CA ASN A 275 -0.35 -3.13 -14.24
C ASN A 275 1.11 -2.92 -13.80
N VAL A 276 1.63 -1.69 -13.88
CA VAL A 276 3.04 -1.42 -13.53
C VAL A 276 3.30 -1.62 -12.03
N TYR A 277 2.37 -1.23 -11.16
CA TYR A 277 2.46 -1.46 -9.72
C TYR A 277 1.94 -2.83 -9.28
N ASN A 278 1.51 -3.67 -10.23
CA ASN A 278 0.87 -4.95 -9.97
C ASN A 278 -0.27 -4.86 -8.94
N VAL A 279 -1.12 -3.84 -9.03
CA VAL A 279 -2.27 -3.68 -8.13
C VAL A 279 -3.58 -3.99 -8.86
N PRO A 280 -4.58 -4.57 -8.18
CA PRO A 280 -5.89 -4.76 -8.78
C PRO A 280 -6.52 -3.45 -9.25
N LEU A 281 -7.10 -3.47 -10.44
CA LEU A 281 -7.73 -2.31 -11.07
C LEU A 281 -8.95 -1.79 -10.28
N THR A 282 -9.59 -2.66 -9.49
CA THR A 282 -10.67 -2.30 -8.57
C THR A 282 -10.25 -1.28 -7.52
N PHE A 283 -8.95 -1.19 -7.18
CA PHE A 283 -8.44 -0.20 -6.25
C PHE A 283 -8.42 1.22 -6.83
N LEU A 284 -8.46 1.36 -8.16
CA LEU A 284 -8.54 2.63 -8.89
C LEU A 284 -10.00 3.02 -9.28
N GLY A 285 -10.98 2.32 -8.71
CA GLY A 285 -12.40 2.61 -8.87
C GLY A 285 -13.09 1.94 -10.07
N GLU A 286 -12.39 1.11 -10.84
CA GLU A 286 -12.99 0.37 -11.96
C GLU A 286 -13.48 -0.99 -11.45
N THR A 287 -14.80 -1.11 -11.30
CA THR A 287 -15.47 -2.38 -10.98
C THR A 287 -15.80 -3.09 -12.28
N GLY A 288 -15.04 -4.12 -12.63
CA GLY A 288 -15.39 -4.99 -13.75
C GLY A 288 -16.75 -5.66 -13.50
N GLN A 289 -17.54 -5.89 -14.55
CA GLN A 289 -18.85 -6.55 -14.48
C GLN A 289 -18.81 -7.96 -13.86
N ASN A 290 -17.63 -8.57 -13.75
CA ASN A 290 -17.41 -9.82 -13.05
C ASN A 290 -16.96 -9.53 -11.61
N ALA A 291 -17.93 -9.39 -10.71
CA ALA A 291 -17.70 -9.29 -9.27
C ALA A 291 -17.04 -10.58 -8.75
N LYS A 292 -15.72 -10.70 -8.90
CA LYS A 292 -14.94 -11.52 -7.96
C LYS A 292 -15.21 -10.97 -6.57
N SER A 293 -15.40 -11.85 -5.58
CA SER A 293 -15.57 -11.40 -4.20
C SER A 293 -14.41 -10.46 -3.82
N THR A 294 -14.72 -9.37 -3.13
CA THR A 294 -13.70 -8.40 -2.66
C THR A 294 -12.56 -9.11 -1.93
N GLU A 295 -12.87 -10.19 -1.22
CA GLU A 295 -11.92 -11.06 -0.54
C GLU A 295 -10.93 -11.75 -1.49
N SER A 296 -11.39 -12.27 -2.63
CA SER A 296 -10.52 -12.89 -3.65
C SER A 296 -9.56 -11.86 -4.24
N VAL A 297 -10.02 -10.63 -4.46
CA VAL A 297 -9.17 -9.53 -4.97
C VAL A 297 -8.12 -9.11 -3.94
N MET A 298 -8.51 -9.00 -2.67
CA MET A 298 -7.57 -8.69 -1.58
C MET A 298 -6.54 -9.81 -1.40
N THR A 299 -6.96 -11.07 -1.45
CA THR A 299 -6.07 -12.24 -1.42
C THR A 299 -5.07 -12.19 -2.57
N GLN A 300 -5.54 -11.94 -3.80
CA GLN A 300 -4.67 -11.79 -4.98
C GLN A 300 -3.64 -10.67 -4.80
N PHE A 301 -4.04 -9.51 -4.28
CA PHE A 301 -3.14 -8.40 -4.00
C PHE A 301 -2.07 -8.75 -2.96
N VAL A 302 -2.45 -9.41 -1.88
CA VAL A 302 -1.49 -9.84 -0.85
C VAL A 302 -0.50 -10.83 -1.46
N GLU A 303 -0.99 -11.85 -2.16
CA GLU A 303 -0.16 -12.93 -2.69
C GLU A 303 0.78 -12.49 -3.81
N MET A 304 0.25 -11.75 -4.79
CA MET A 304 1.00 -11.39 -6.01
C MET A 304 1.85 -10.14 -5.84
N THR A 305 1.49 -9.23 -4.92
CA THR A 305 2.10 -7.91 -4.82
C THR A 305 2.82 -7.72 -3.49
N LEU A 306 2.13 -7.90 -2.37
CA LEU A 306 2.72 -7.62 -1.06
C LEU A 306 3.73 -8.68 -0.62
N LEU A 307 3.43 -9.97 -0.77
CA LEU A 307 4.31 -11.05 -0.31
C LEU A 307 5.73 -10.96 -0.91
N PRO A 308 5.93 -10.71 -2.22
CA PRO A 308 7.26 -10.49 -2.78
C PRO A 308 7.99 -9.30 -2.16
N ILE A 309 7.29 -8.18 -1.94
CA ILE A 309 7.86 -6.97 -1.32
C ILE A 309 8.28 -7.28 0.12
N VAL A 310 7.37 -7.86 0.91
CA VAL A 310 7.61 -8.29 2.29
C VAL A 310 8.84 -9.20 2.37
N LYS A 311 8.92 -10.25 1.54
CA LYS A 311 10.07 -11.17 1.52
C LYS A 311 11.38 -10.47 1.21
N GLN A 312 11.37 -9.45 0.36
CA GLN A 312 12.58 -8.67 0.06
C GLN A 312 13.03 -7.86 1.27
N TYR A 313 12.10 -7.19 1.96
CA TYR A 313 12.39 -6.48 3.22
C TYR A 313 12.91 -7.44 4.29
N GLU A 314 12.24 -8.58 4.51
CA GLU A 314 12.69 -9.62 5.44
C GLU A 314 14.11 -10.09 5.12
N SER A 315 14.40 -10.34 3.84
CA SER A 315 15.72 -10.80 3.40
C SER A 315 16.81 -9.77 3.71
N GLU A 316 16.55 -8.49 3.44
CA GLU A 316 17.50 -7.40 3.73
C GLU A 316 17.68 -7.20 5.24
N PHE A 317 16.59 -7.20 6.02
CA PHE A 317 16.64 -7.09 7.48
C PHE A 317 17.37 -8.27 8.10
N ASN A 318 17.06 -9.50 7.69
CA ASN A 318 17.73 -10.69 8.18
C ASN A 318 19.22 -10.71 7.84
N ARG A 319 19.58 -10.25 6.65
CA ARG A 319 20.98 -10.22 6.19
C ARG A 319 21.80 -9.12 6.89
N LYS A 320 21.23 -7.94 7.12
CA LYS A 320 21.98 -6.75 7.56
C LYS A 320 21.77 -6.39 9.01
N LEU A 321 20.58 -6.58 9.60
CA LEU A 321 20.35 -6.25 11.02
C LEU A 321 20.81 -7.35 11.98
N LEU A 322 20.83 -8.60 11.52
CA LEU A 322 21.32 -9.73 12.31
C LEU A 322 22.77 -10.05 12.00
N THR A 323 23.52 -10.47 13.02
CA THR A 323 24.86 -11.04 12.86
C THR A 323 24.78 -12.46 12.32
N GLN A 324 25.88 -12.95 11.72
CA GLN A 324 25.96 -14.33 11.24
C GLN A 324 25.71 -15.36 12.36
N ASN A 325 26.16 -15.07 13.58
CA ASN A 325 25.95 -15.95 14.73
C ASN A 325 24.47 -16.01 15.15
N GLN A 326 23.78 -14.87 15.16
CA GLN A 326 22.33 -14.82 15.43
C GLN A 326 21.54 -15.61 14.37
N ARG A 327 21.82 -15.40 13.08
CA ARG A 327 21.17 -16.18 12.01
C ARG A 327 21.41 -17.69 12.18
N SER A 328 22.63 -18.09 12.51
CA SER A 328 22.98 -19.51 12.74
C SER A 328 22.25 -20.13 13.93
N ARG A 329 21.86 -19.32 14.93
CA ARG A 329 21.03 -19.74 16.07
C ARG A 329 19.52 -19.78 15.74
N GLY A 330 19.14 -19.47 14.50
CA GLY A 330 17.76 -19.48 14.02
C GLY A 330 16.98 -18.20 14.29
N TYR A 331 17.65 -17.05 14.48
CA TYR A 331 16.99 -15.75 14.56
C TYR A 331 16.61 -15.22 13.17
N TYR A 332 15.39 -14.72 13.01
CA TYR A 332 14.92 -14.06 11.80
C TYR A 332 13.77 -13.07 12.09
N PHE A 333 13.76 -11.94 11.40
CA PHE A 333 12.64 -11.02 11.29
C PHE A 333 11.62 -11.54 10.30
N LYS A 334 10.34 -11.38 10.65
CA LYS A 334 9.20 -11.74 9.83
C LYS A 334 8.06 -10.76 10.01
N PHE A 335 7.45 -10.36 8.90
CA PHE A 335 6.23 -9.56 8.91
C PHE A 335 5.01 -10.45 9.14
N ASN A 336 4.07 -9.95 9.92
CA ASN A 336 2.80 -10.62 10.15
C ASN A 336 1.77 -10.25 9.08
N VAL A 337 1.76 -11.01 7.99
CA VAL A 337 0.78 -10.86 6.89
C VAL A 337 -0.56 -11.55 7.18
N ASN A 338 -0.61 -12.40 8.21
CA ASN A 338 -1.82 -13.17 8.55
C ASN A 338 -3.00 -12.26 8.91
N GLY A 339 -2.76 -11.04 9.40
CA GLY A 339 -3.79 -10.02 9.63
C GLY A 339 -4.56 -9.63 8.37
N LEU A 340 -3.87 -9.55 7.22
CA LEU A 340 -4.48 -9.19 5.93
C LEU A 340 -5.22 -10.37 5.29
N MET A 341 -4.77 -11.59 5.55
CA MET A 341 -5.33 -12.83 4.97
C MET A 341 -6.47 -13.44 5.80
N ARG A 342 -6.98 -12.75 6.84
CA ARG A 342 -8.08 -13.28 7.68
C ARG A 342 -9.42 -13.40 6.95
N GLY A 343 -9.58 -12.75 5.79
CA GLY A 343 -10.79 -12.83 4.98
C GLY A 343 -11.15 -14.25 4.55
N ASP A 344 -10.15 -15.11 4.29
CA ASP A 344 -10.39 -16.50 3.85
C ASP A 344 -10.15 -17.54 4.96
N THR A 345 -10.61 -17.23 6.18
CA THR A 345 -10.49 -18.17 7.31
C THR A 345 -11.27 -19.46 7.04
N GLN A 346 -12.36 -19.40 6.26
CA GLN A 346 -13.18 -20.58 5.94
C GLN A 346 -12.44 -21.58 5.04
N SER A 347 -11.84 -21.13 3.93
CA SER A 347 -11.11 -22.06 3.06
C SER A 347 -9.83 -22.57 3.73
N ARG A 348 -9.13 -21.72 4.51
CA ARG A 348 -7.97 -22.14 5.32
C ARG A 348 -8.34 -23.20 6.35
N THR A 349 -9.42 -22.99 7.10
CA THR A 349 -9.90 -23.98 8.09
C THR A 349 -10.31 -25.27 7.42
N SER A 350 -11.00 -25.20 6.27
CA SER A 350 -11.40 -26.38 5.50
C SER A 350 -10.19 -27.15 4.98
N PHE A 351 -9.14 -26.45 4.51
CA PHE A 351 -7.88 -27.05 4.10
C PHE A 351 -7.18 -27.76 5.26
N TYR A 352 -7.02 -27.11 6.41
CA TYR A 352 -6.41 -27.75 7.59
C TYR A 352 -7.21 -28.96 8.08
N GLN A 353 -8.54 -28.83 8.11
CA GLN A 353 -9.43 -29.93 8.49
C GLN A 353 -9.25 -31.12 7.55
N MET A 354 -9.16 -30.89 6.24
CA MET A 354 -8.92 -31.96 5.26
C MET A 354 -7.54 -32.61 5.46
N MET A 355 -6.49 -31.81 5.68
CA MET A 355 -5.12 -32.30 5.90
C MET A 355 -5.01 -33.17 7.17
N ILE A 356 -5.64 -32.76 8.27
CA ILE A 356 -5.66 -33.53 9.53
C ILE A 356 -6.56 -34.76 9.38
N ARG A 357 -7.78 -34.63 8.82
CA ARG A 357 -8.73 -35.76 8.72
C ARG A 357 -8.25 -36.88 7.80
N ASN A 358 -7.41 -36.56 6.82
CA ASN A 358 -6.85 -37.54 5.88
C ASN A 358 -5.47 -38.07 6.30
N GLY A 359 -4.93 -37.67 7.46
CA GLY A 359 -3.61 -38.12 7.91
C GLY A 359 -2.46 -37.66 7.02
N ILE A 360 -2.60 -36.52 6.35
CA ILE A 360 -1.56 -35.97 5.45
C ILE A 360 -0.55 -35.12 6.24
N ALA A 361 -1.01 -34.40 7.27
CA ALA A 361 -0.16 -33.56 8.11
C ALA A 361 -0.51 -33.68 9.60
N THR A 362 0.50 -33.51 10.46
CA THR A 362 0.28 -33.44 11.91
C THR A 362 -0.20 -32.04 12.32
N PRO A 363 -0.89 -31.90 13.46
CA PRO A 363 -1.20 -30.59 14.03
C PRO A 363 0.03 -29.67 14.14
N ASN A 364 1.19 -30.20 14.53
CA ASN A 364 2.42 -29.41 14.63
C ASN A 364 3.00 -29.01 13.27
N ASP A 365 2.81 -29.78 12.21
CA ASP A 365 3.24 -29.36 10.86
C ASP A 365 2.40 -28.20 10.33
N LEU A 366 1.10 -28.20 10.59
CA LEU A 366 0.24 -27.06 10.26
C LEU A 366 0.57 -25.84 11.12
N ARG A 367 0.92 -26.02 12.41
CA ARG A 367 1.42 -24.93 13.25
C ARG A 367 2.73 -24.36 12.72
N LYS A 368 3.67 -25.18 12.24
CA LYS A 368 4.90 -24.69 11.59
C LYS A 368 4.60 -23.92 10.30
N LEU A 369 3.64 -24.39 9.49
CA LEU A 369 3.21 -23.69 8.28
C LEU A 369 2.64 -22.31 8.58
N GLU A 370 1.98 -22.19 9.73
CA GLU A 370 1.43 -20.93 10.25
C GLU A 370 2.40 -20.14 11.15
N ASP A 371 3.65 -20.62 11.29
CA ASP A 371 4.65 -20.10 12.23
C ASP A 371 4.14 -19.94 13.67
N LEU A 372 3.17 -20.77 14.05
CA LEU A 372 2.66 -20.86 15.40
C LEU A 372 3.64 -21.67 16.27
N PRO A 373 3.74 -21.33 17.57
CA PRO A 373 4.49 -22.14 18.51
C PRO A 373 4.02 -23.59 18.47
N ILE A 374 4.98 -24.51 18.35
CA ILE A 374 4.71 -25.95 18.38
C ILE A 374 4.03 -26.33 19.70
N ALA A 375 3.00 -27.17 19.62
CA ALA A 375 2.34 -27.71 20.80
C ALA A 375 3.23 -28.82 21.39
N LYS A 376 3.36 -28.83 22.72
CA LYS A 376 4.17 -29.83 23.45
C LYS A 376 3.39 -31.12 23.76
N ASP A 377 2.14 -31.21 23.32
CA ASP A 377 1.29 -32.36 23.59
C ASP A 377 1.78 -33.59 22.84
N LYS A 378 1.74 -34.74 23.51
CA LYS A 378 2.22 -36.04 22.99
C LYS A 378 1.55 -36.46 21.67
N ASN A 379 0.38 -35.92 21.36
CA ASN A 379 -0.39 -36.26 20.16
C ASN A 379 -0.34 -35.19 19.06
N ALA A 380 0.36 -34.07 19.28
CA ALA A 380 0.47 -32.99 18.31
C ALA A 380 1.40 -33.33 17.12
N ASP A 381 2.35 -34.26 17.32
CA ASP A 381 3.24 -34.78 16.28
C ASP A 381 2.75 -36.11 15.67
N LYS A 382 1.49 -36.50 15.91
CA LYS A 382 0.90 -37.73 15.36
C LYS A 382 -0.05 -37.40 14.22
N LEU A 383 -0.12 -38.31 13.25
CA LEU A 383 -1.12 -38.25 12.18
C LEU A 383 -2.46 -38.75 12.74
N TRP A 384 -3.51 -38.00 12.42
CA TRP A 384 -4.89 -38.32 12.76
C TRP A 384 -5.61 -38.76 11.50
N PHE A 385 -6.68 -39.53 11.64
CA PHE A 385 -7.59 -39.81 10.54
C PHE A 385 -9.02 -39.86 11.04
N SER A 386 -9.96 -39.43 10.21
CA SER A 386 -11.38 -39.46 10.52
C SER A 386 -11.97 -40.84 10.17
N LYS A 387 -12.79 -41.40 11.07
CA LYS A 387 -13.48 -42.70 10.88
C LYS A 387 -14.94 -42.51 10.47
N ASP A 388 -15.28 -41.35 9.90
CA ASP A 388 -16.68 -40.93 9.75
C ASP A 388 -17.37 -41.56 8.51
N LEU A 389 -16.61 -42.28 7.67
CA LEU A 389 -17.13 -43.00 6.52
C LEU A 389 -17.03 -44.51 6.77
N ALA A 390 -18.16 -45.20 6.71
CA ALA A 390 -18.24 -46.66 6.78
C ALA A 390 -19.08 -47.20 5.62
N LEU A 391 -18.85 -48.45 5.25
CA LEU A 391 -19.66 -49.16 4.26
C LEU A 391 -21.08 -49.33 4.82
N LEU A 392 -22.10 -49.15 3.96
CA LEU A 392 -23.51 -49.27 4.36
C LEU A 392 -23.81 -50.63 5.02
N GLU A 393 -23.15 -51.70 4.57
CA GLU A 393 -23.24 -53.06 5.14
C GLU A 393 -22.72 -53.18 6.58
N GLN A 394 -22.01 -52.17 7.08
CA GLN A 394 -21.47 -52.12 8.44
C GLN A 394 -22.24 -51.16 9.35
N ALA A 395 -23.33 -50.54 8.86
CA ALA A 395 -24.15 -49.60 9.63
C ALA A 395 -24.66 -50.20 10.95
N ASP A 396 -25.05 -51.48 10.93
CA ASP A 396 -25.55 -52.19 12.11
C ASP A 396 -24.48 -52.38 13.20
N LYS A 397 -23.19 -52.47 12.80
CA LYS A 397 -22.07 -52.65 13.74
C LYS A 397 -21.64 -51.35 14.41
N ILE A 398 -21.98 -50.20 13.85
CA ILE A 398 -21.64 -48.88 14.40
C ILE A 398 -22.61 -48.51 15.52
N ASN A 399 -23.88 -48.89 15.39
CA ASN A 399 -24.92 -48.65 16.40
C ASN A 399 -24.86 -49.65 17.58
N ALA A 400 -24.15 -50.78 17.44
CA ALA A 400 -24.08 -51.82 18.45
C ALA A 400 -23.08 -51.55 19.61
N VAL A 401 -22.24 -50.51 19.53
CA VAL A 401 -21.19 -50.25 20.54
C VAL A 401 -21.74 -49.60 21.82
N THR A 402 -23.00 -49.16 21.84
CA THR A 402 -23.57 -48.42 23.00
C THR A 402 -24.29 -49.31 24.04
N THR A 403 -24.28 -50.64 23.91
CA THR A 403 -25.01 -51.53 24.84
C THR A 403 -24.16 -52.70 25.34
N THR A 404 -23.16 -52.41 26.17
CA THR A 404 -22.65 -53.37 27.17
C THR A 404 -22.31 -52.64 28.45
N ALA A 405 -23.32 -52.44 29.31
CA ALA A 405 -23.12 -52.28 30.74
C ALA A 405 -23.76 -53.50 31.41
N GLU A 406 -22.92 -54.42 31.92
CA GLU A 406 -23.36 -55.55 32.73
C GLU A 406 -23.76 -55.08 34.16
N PRO A 407 -24.77 -55.70 34.80
CA PRO A 407 -25.24 -55.31 36.12
C PRO A 407 -24.30 -55.81 37.24
N GLN A 408 -23.95 -54.92 38.17
CA GLN A 408 -23.19 -55.26 39.39
C GLN A 408 -24.11 -55.92 40.45
N PRO A 409 -23.63 -56.91 41.22
CA PRO A 409 -24.39 -57.52 42.30
C PRO A 409 -24.38 -56.63 43.57
N THR A 410 -25.54 -56.57 44.21
CA THR A 410 -25.79 -55.82 45.45
C THR A 410 -25.06 -56.41 46.66
N SER A 411 -24.28 -55.58 47.38
CA SER A 411 -23.93 -55.84 48.79
C SER A 411 -24.57 -54.78 49.68
N ASN A 412 -25.52 -55.22 50.52
CA ASN A 412 -26.09 -54.45 51.63
C ASN A 412 -24.99 -54.00 52.60
N ASN A 413 -25.04 -52.71 52.98
CA ASN A 413 -24.73 -52.29 54.34
C ASN A 413 -25.61 -51.10 54.70
N ASN A 414 -26.48 -51.33 55.69
CA ASN A 414 -27.24 -50.33 56.43
C ASN A 414 -26.30 -49.32 57.06
N LEU A 415 -26.62 -48.03 56.98
CA LEU A 415 -26.52 -47.10 58.11
C LEU A 415 -27.65 -46.05 57.97
N GLU A 416 -28.33 -45.86 59.11
CA GLU A 416 -29.50 -45.05 59.41
C GLU A 416 -29.35 -43.56 58.98
N GLY A 417 -30.40 -42.90 58.47
CA GLY A 417 -31.38 -42.15 59.27
C GLY A 417 -30.83 -40.77 59.67
N GLY A 418 -31.31 -39.63 59.15
CA GLY A 418 -32.68 -39.17 59.32
C GLY A 418 -33.05 -37.90 58.53
N GLU A 419 -34.37 -37.75 58.43
CA GLU A 419 -35.25 -36.73 57.81
C GLU A 419 -34.91 -35.27 58.21
N LYS A 420 -35.24 -34.25 57.40
CA LYS A 420 -36.59 -33.72 57.14
C LYS A 420 -36.72 -32.93 55.82
N GLU A 421 -37.69 -33.34 54.98
CA GLU A 421 -38.91 -32.59 54.55
C GLU A 421 -38.98 -31.05 54.82
N ASN A 422 -39.52 -30.16 53.97
CA ASN A 422 -40.66 -30.19 53.03
C ASN A 422 -40.53 -29.05 51.97
N ALA A 423 -40.92 -29.25 50.70
CA ALA A 423 -42.18 -28.82 50.03
C ALA A 423 -42.26 -27.29 49.77
N ASP A 424 -42.66 -26.71 48.64
CA ASP A 424 -43.60 -26.97 47.52
C ASP A 424 -43.03 -26.25 46.25
N GLY A 425 -43.45 -26.37 45.00
CA GLY A 425 -44.62 -26.94 44.33
C GLY A 425 -44.77 -26.26 42.93
N ASP A 426 -45.26 -27.04 41.98
CA ASP A 426 -46.07 -26.67 40.79
C ASP A 426 -45.49 -26.11 39.47
N HIS A 427 -45.70 -26.93 38.41
CA HIS A 427 -46.34 -26.70 37.10
C HIS A 427 -46.09 -25.37 36.35
N GLU A 428 -45.77 -25.34 35.05
CA GLU A 428 -46.65 -25.71 33.92
C GLU A 428 -45.87 -25.93 32.60
N THR A 429 -46.37 -26.88 31.83
CA THR A 429 -46.18 -27.09 30.37
C THR A 429 -46.82 -25.99 29.52
N LYS A 430 -46.19 -25.59 28.41
CA LYS A 430 -46.89 -25.05 27.23
C LYS A 430 -46.27 -25.51 25.90
N ASP A 431 -47.14 -26.12 25.11
CA ASP A 431 -47.02 -26.48 23.70
C ASP A 431 -46.65 -25.29 22.79
N SER A 432 -45.97 -25.60 21.68
CA SER A 432 -46.20 -24.90 20.42
C SER A 432 -46.09 -25.88 19.25
N ASN A 433 -47.21 -25.99 18.55
CA ASN A 433 -47.47 -26.81 17.38
C ASN A 433 -47.79 -25.80 16.26
N GLU A 434 -47.02 -25.76 15.17
CA GLU A 434 -47.44 -25.05 13.95
C GLU A 434 -46.76 -25.59 12.68
N GLN A 435 -47.47 -26.54 12.07
CA GLN A 435 -47.83 -26.66 10.66
C GLN A 435 -46.85 -26.17 9.57
N GLN A 436 -46.23 -27.16 8.92
CA GLN A 436 -45.81 -27.08 7.51
C GLN A 436 -47.04 -27.00 6.58
N THR A 437 -47.12 -25.96 5.76
CA THR A 437 -47.88 -25.99 4.51
C THR A 437 -46.90 -25.88 3.34
N GLY A 438 -47.05 -26.81 2.40
CA GLY A 438 -46.19 -26.91 1.23
C GLY A 438 -46.55 -25.90 0.14
N SER A 439 -45.60 -25.70 -0.77
CA SER A 439 -45.90 -25.22 -2.11
C SER A 439 -45.13 -26.05 -3.13
N LYS A 440 -45.91 -26.67 -4.01
CA LYS A 440 -45.50 -27.43 -5.19
C LYS A 440 -45.05 -26.48 -6.29
N ALA A 441 -44.13 -27.02 -7.09
CA ALA A 441 -43.86 -26.73 -8.50
C ALA A 441 -45.04 -26.17 -9.31
N ARG A 442 -44.75 -25.22 -10.21
CA ARG A 442 -44.84 -25.43 -11.67
C ARG A 442 -44.53 -24.16 -12.49
N SER A 443 -43.91 -24.42 -13.65
CA SER A 443 -43.86 -23.64 -14.90
C SER A 443 -42.78 -22.58 -15.02
#